data_AF-A0AAW2T5M1-F1
#
_entry.id   AF-A0AAW2T5M1-F1
#
_cell.length_a   1.000
_cell.length_b   1.000
_cell.length_c   1.000
_cell.angle_alpha   90.00
_cell.angle_beta   90.00
_cell.angle_gamma   90.00
#
_symmetry.space_group_name_H-M   'P 1'
#
loop_
_entity.id
_entity.type
_entity.pdbx_description
1 polymer ?
#
loop_
_entity_poly.entity_id
_entity_poly.type
_entity_poly.pdbx_seq_one_letter_code
_entity_poly.pdbx_strand_id
1 'polypeptide(L)'
;MLPDLNSTASGGDEPQRAGDDGMNNKSSREDLENNSINNQELKRKRYHRHTPQQIQEMEAFFKQYPHPNNNQRKELSDKLGLEPLQVKFWFQNKRTQLKTWHEHHENSHFRTENDELRAENMRCREALSNACCRVCGCAIAVARISSNEHCLRVENARLREQIEDLAAIVAKFVGKPLTNNATMPSSTASPAIDTEAVQKLKGKQKIGE
;
A
#
# COMPACT_ATOMS: atom_id res chain seq x y z
N MET A 1 23.13 7.01 18.04
CA MET A 1 24.37 6.34 17.61
C MET A 1 24.09 5.72 16.25
N LEU A 2 24.79 6.15 15.20
CA LEU A 2 24.64 5.55 13.86
C LEU A 2 25.48 4.26 13.82
N PRO A 3 24.93 3.11 13.37
CA PRO A 3 25.67 1.86 13.33
C PRO A 3 26.69 1.87 12.18
N ASP A 4 27.88 1.32 12.45
CA ASP A 4 28.93 1.08 11.46
C ASP A 4 28.47 0.02 10.45
N LEU A 5 28.39 0.40 9.17
CA LEU A 5 28.04 -0.52 8.08
C LEU A 5 29.31 -0.90 7.33
N ASN A 6 29.92 -2.03 7.70
CA ASN A 6 30.82 -2.74 6.80
C ASN A 6 30.61 -4.27 6.86
N SER A 7 30.37 -4.83 5.67
CA SER A 7 30.61 -6.21 5.24
C SER A 7 29.78 -7.35 5.87
N THR A 8 28.76 -7.81 5.13
CA THR A 8 28.64 -9.24 4.81
C THR A 8 27.92 -9.40 3.47
N ALA A 9 28.56 -10.10 2.54
CA ALA A 9 28.03 -10.51 1.25
C ALA A 9 27.64 -11.99 1.33
N SER A 10 26.41 -12.31 0.91
CA SER A 10 25.85 -13.60 0.46
C SER A 10 24.33 -13.41 0.51
N GLY A 11 23.51 -13.50 -0.52
CA GLY A 11 23.48 -14.33 -1.71
C GLY A 11 21.99 -14.70 -1.90
N GLY A 12 21.46 -14.65 -3.12
CA GLY A 12 20.13 -15.23 -3.45
C GLY A 12 19.10 -14.30 -4.08
N ASP A 13 18.84 -14.56 -5.37
CA ASP A 13 17.55 -14.49 -6.08
C ASP A 13 16.94 -13.13 -6.52
N GLU A 14 17.25 -12.76 -7.77
CA GLU A 14 16.54 -11.75 -8.57
C GLU A 14 15.82 -12.43 -9.75
N PRO A 15 14.49 -12.24 -9.96
CA PRO A 15 13.81 -12.79 -11.11
C PRO A 15 13.75 -11.80 -12.30
N GLN A 16 14.05 -12.35 -13.48
CA GLN A 16 13.99 -11.70 -14.80
C GLN A 16 12.59 -11.17 -15.15
N ARG A 17 12.52 -9.97 -15.73
CA ARG A 17 11.39 -9.55 -16.59
C ARG A 17 11.89 -8.86 -17.87
N ALA A 18 11.31 -9.30 -18.97
CA ALA A 18 11.57 -8.90 -20.35
C ALA A 18 10.49 -7.93 -20.88
N GLY A 19 10.85 -7.23 -21.97
CA GLY A 19 10.00 -6.40 -22.84
C GLY A 19 10.27 -4.89 -22.69
N ASP A 20 10.29 -4.05 -23.71
CA ASP A 20 10.12 -4.13 -25.17
C ASP A 20 10.44 -2.72 -25.75
N ASP A 21 10.66 -2.66 -27.07
CA ASP A 21 11.17 -1.60 -27.95
C ASP A 21 10.58 -0.16 -27.90
N GLY A 22 11.35 0.80 -28.45
CA GLY A 22 10.81 2.12 -28.86
C GLY A 22 11.80 3.25 -29.23
N MET A 23 12.33 3.21 -30.47
CA MET A 23 12.84 4.27 -31.40
C MET A 23 13.25 5.69 -30.89
N ASN A 24 14.51 6.12 -31.09
CA ASN A 24 15.08 6.90 -32.22
C ASN A 24 14.89 8.44 -32.18
N ASN A 25 15.98 9.24 -32.10
CA ASN A 25 16.55 10.01 -33.22
C ASN A 25 17.76 10.91 -32.79
N LYS A 26 18.58 11.17 -33.80
CA LYS A 26 19.98 11.65 -33.91
C LYS A 26 20.27 13.08 -33.48
N SER A 27 21.55 13.34 -33.16
CA SER A 27 22.25 14.55 -33.63
C SER A 27 23.73 14.28 -33.92
N SER A 28 24.21 14.97 -34.94
CA SER A 28 25.35 14.73 -35.83
C SER A 28 26.76 14.82 -35.25
N ARG A 29 27.67 14.03 -35.83
CA ARG A 29 29.05 14.48 -36.20
C ARG A 29 29.72 13.50 -37.17
N GLU A 30 29.76 13.88 -38.44
CA GLU A 30 30.75 13.52 -39.47
C GLU A 30 32.08 14.25 -39.13
N ASP A 31 33.31 13.85 -39.40
CA ASP A 31 33.96 12.72 -40.08
C ASP A 31 35.41 12.66 -39.54
N LEU A 32 36.06 11.49 -39.62
CA LEU A 32 37.43 11.29 -40.13
C LEU A 32 37.84 9.83 -39.90
N GLU A 33 37.76 9.05 -40.98
CA GLU A 33 38.19 7.67 -41.10
C GLU A 33 39.71 7.60 -41.36
N ASN A 34 40.46 6.84 -40.57
CA ASN A 34 41.52 5.99 -41.11
C ASN A 34 41.83 4.81 -40.17
N ASN A 35 42.17 3.70 -40.80
CA ASN A 35 41.97 2.32 -40.41
C ASN A 35 43.15 1.71 -39.63
N SER A 36 42.88 1.06 -38.49
CA SER A 36 43.61 -0.14 -38.07
C SER A 36 42.89 -0.85 -36.93
N ILE A 37 42.19 -1.91 -37.32
CA ILE A 37 41.69 -2.98 -36.48
C ILE A 37 42.88 -3.61 -35.76
N ASN A 38 42.98 -3.43 -34.45
CA ASN A 38 43.61 -4.39 -33.54
C ASN A 38 43.19 -4.12 -32.09
N ASN A 39 42.29 -4.97 -31.60
CA ASN A 39 42.11 -5.35 -30.21
C ASN A 39 42.07 -4.22 -29.17
N GLN A 40 41.08 -3.33 -29.30
CA GLN A 40 40.55 -2.65 -28.12
C GLN A 40 39.69 -3.63 -27.32
N GLU A 41 40.38 -4.49 -26.58
CA GLU A 41 39.91 -4.91 -25.27
C GLU A 41 39.48 -3.63 -24.55
N LEU A 42 38.17 -3.41 -24.48
CA LEU A 42 37.53 -2.35 -23.71
C LEU A 42 37.92 -2.56 -22.25
N LYS A 43 39.13 -2.08 -21.91
CA LYS A 43 39.62 -1.93 -20.55
C LYS A 43 38.64 -0.99 -19.87
N ARG A 44 37.59 -1.56 -19.27
CA ARG A 44 36.71 -0.89 -18.32
C ARG A 44 37.65 -0.13 -17.39
N LYS A 45 37.63 1.20 -17.46
CA LYS A 45 38.48 2.06 -16.61
C LYS A 45 38.37 1.52 -15.20
N ARG A 46 39.47 0.98 -14.69
CA ARG A 46 39.51 0.30 -13.39
C ARG A 46 39.22 1.38 -12.34
N TYR A 47 37.97 1.45 -11.89
CA TYR A 47 37.56 2.40 -10.86
C TYR A 47 38.48 2.23 -9.65
N HIS A 48 39.19 3.29 -9.28
CA HIS A 48 39.97 3.29 -8.05
C HIS A 48 39.04 3.45 -6.86
N ARG A 49 39.08 2.48 -5.96
CA ARG A 49 38.33 2.52 -4.70
C ARG A 49 39.10 3.40 -3.72
N HIS A 50 38.39 4.29 -3.02
CA HIS A 50 38.98 5.07 -1.95
C HIS A 50 39.48 4.17 -0.82
N THR A 51 40.56 4.57 -0.15
CA THR A 51 41.09 3.85 1.01
C THR A 51 40.15 4.00 2.20
N PRO A 52 40.19 3.08 3.19
CA PRO A 52 39.39 3.21 4.41
C PRO A 52 39.64 4.53 5.15
N GLN A 53 40.90 4.99 5.20
CA GLN A 53 41.26 6.28 5.80
C GLN A 53 40.62 7.46 5.07
N GLN A 54 40.64 7.45 3.73
CA GLN A 54 39.96 8.49 2.94
C GLN A 54 38.46 8.50 3.20
N ILE A 55 37.82 7.33 3.27
CA ILE A 55 36.39 7.22 3.58
C ILE A 55 36.10 7.77 4.98
N GLN A 56 36.88 7.37 5.99
CA GLN A 56 36.70 7.81 7.37
C GLN A 56 36.78 9.34 7.51
N GLU A 57 37.77 9.96 6.89
CA GLU A 57 37.92 11.42 6.88
C GLU A 57 36.75 12.12 6.17
N MET A 58 36.32 11.59 5.02
CA MET A 58 35.15 12.13 4.32
C MET A 58 33.86 11.96 5.15
N GLU A 59 33.70 10.86 5.87
CA GLU A 59 32.57 10.63 6.77
C GLU A 59 32.59 11.54 8.00
N ALA A 60 33.76 11.76 8.59
CA ALA A 60 33.94 12.71 9.68
C ALA A 60 33.58 14.15 9.24
N PHE A 61 34.00 14.54 8.03
CA PHE A 61 33.66 15.82 7.45
C PHE A 61 32.16 15.94 7.13
N PHE A 62 31.55 14.87 6.60
CA PHE A 62 30.12 14.84 6.24
C PHE A 62 29.20 15.11 7.44
N LYS A 63 29.57 14.65 8.64
CA LYS A 63 28.80 14.92 9.87
C LYS A 63 28.65 16.41 10.17
N GLN A 64 29.61 17.23 9.74
CA GLN A 64 29.61 18.68 9.95
C GLN A 64 29.11 19.44 8.72
N TYR A 65 29.47 18.96 7.52
CA TYR A 65 29.17 19.62 6.25
C TYR A 65 28.62 18.62 5.22
N PRO A 66 27.32 18.25 5.25
CA PRO A 66 26.73 17.32 4.28
C PRO A 66 26.71 17.85 2.84
N HIS A 67 26.80 19.17 2.68
CA HIS A 67 26.80 19.90 1.41
C HIS A 67 28.03 20.82 1.33
N PRO A 68 29.24 20.26 1.12
CA PRO A 68 30.45 21.06 1.10
C PRO A 68 30.49 21.98 -0.13
N ASN A 69 30.88 23.23 0.09
CA ASN A 69 31.09 24.22 -0.97
C ASN A 69 32.39 23.95 -1.75
N ASN A 70 32.70 24.76 -2.78
CA ASN A 70 33.89 24.56 -3.62
C ASN A 70 35.20 24.61 -2.82
N ASN A 71 35.34 25.56 -1.90
CA ASN A 71 36.58 25.75 -1.13
C ASN A 71 36.79 24.58 -0.18
N GLN A 72 35.75 24.16 0.54
CA GLN A 72 35.77 23.00 1.44
C GLN A 72 36.10 21.71 0.68
N ARG A 73 35.55 21.53 -0.53
CA ARG A 73 35.90 20.37 -1.37
C ARG A 73 37.36 20.38 -1.79
N LYS A 74 37.90 21.54 -2.14
CA LYS A 74 39.31 21.69 -2.53
C LYS A 74 40.24 21.40 -1.34
N GLU A 75 39.95 21.96 -0.18
CA GLU A 75 40.74 21.71 1.03
C GLU A 75 40.74 20.22 1.41
N LEU A 76 39.57 19.57 1.37
CA LEU A 76 39.46 18.15 1.65
C LEU A 76 40.13 17.29 0.58
N SER A 77 40.09 17.70 -0.69
CA SER A 77 40.74 16.98 -1.77
C SER A 77 42.27 17.03 -1.65
N ASP A 78 42.80 18.21 -1.33
CA ASP A 78 44.24 18.44 -1.10
C ASP A 78 44.73 17.60 0.10
N LYS A 79 43.96 17.56 1.20
CA LYS A 79 44.26 16.74 2.39
C LYS A 79 44.29 15.24 2.09
N LEU A 80 43.40 14.75 1.22
CA LEU A 80 43.22 13.32 0.95
C LEU A 80 43.97 12.80 -0.28
N GLY A 81 44.63 13.69 -1.03
CA GLY A 81 45.27 13.36 -2.29
C GLY A 81 44.27 12.88 -3.35
N LEU A 82 43.07 13.48 -3.38
CA LEU A 82 41.98 13.15 -4.30
C LEU A 82 41.72 14.31 -5.25
N GLU A 83 41.07 14.04 -6.39
CA GLU A 83 40.53 15.11 -7.23
C GLU A 83 39.30 15.76 -6.56
N PRO A 84 39.12 17.09 -6.62
CA PRO A 84 37.94 17.77 -6.06
C PRO A 84 36.60 17.20 -6.56
N LEU A 85 36.60 16.67 -7.79
CA LEU A 85 35.44 16.02 -8.39
C LEU A 85 35.11 14.67 -7.74
N GLN A 86 36.11 13.89 -7.32
CA GLN A 86 35.88 12.65 -6.57
C GLN A 86 35.21 12.93 -5.23
N VAL A 87 35.67 13.98 -4.53
CA VAL A 87 35.03 14.46 -3.29
C VAL A 87 33.59 14.86 -3.58
N LYS A 88 33.33 15.67 -4.62
CA LYS A 88 31.95 16.04 -5.01
C LYS A 88 31.05 14.82 -5.20
N PHE A 89 31.50 13.83 -5.97
CA PHE A 89 30.71 12.62 -6.24
C PHE A 89 30.55 11.74 -5.01
N TRP A 90 31.56 11.64 -4.16
CA TRP A 90 31.45 10.90 -2.92
C TRP A 90 30.36 11.49 -2.01
N PHE A 91 30.32 12.82 -1.83
CA PHE A 91 29.29 13.47 -1.03
C PHE A 91 27.90 13.34 -1.65
N GLN A 92 27.80 13.41 -2.98
CA GLN A 92 26.54 13.15 -3.68
C GLN A 92 26.04 11.71 -3.43
N ASN A 93 26.92 10.72 -3.61
CA ASN A 93 26.59 9.32 -3.39
C ASN A 93 26.25 9.04 -1.93
N LYS A 94 26.98 9.63 -0.97
CA LYS A 94 26.70 9.47 0.46
C LYS A 94 25.30 9.96 0.82
N ARG A 95 24.87 11.10 0.28
CA ARG A 95 23.49 11.59 0.49
C ARG A 95 22.45 10.68 -0.14
N THR A 96 22.66 10.21 -1.37
CA THR A 96 21.74 9.27 -2.01
C THR A 96 21.64 7.97 -1.21
N GLN A 97 22.76 7.40 -0.78
CA GLN A 97 22.78 6.21 0.07
C GLN A 97 22.02 6.42 1.38
N LEU A 98 22.22 7.56 2.05
CA LEU A 98 21.53 7.88 3.29
C LEU A 98 20.02 7.96 3.08
N LYS A 99 19.59 8.63 2.00
CA LYS A 99 18.18 8.75 1.63
C LYS A 99 17.56 7.38 1.35
N THR A 100 18.20 6.57 0.49
CA THR A 100 17.72 5.22 0.17
C THR A 100 17.68 4.31 1.40
N TRP A 101 18.67 4.41 2.29
CA TRP A 101 18.66 3.64 3.54
C TRP A 101 17.50 4.03 4.45
N HIS A 102 17.22 5.33 4.61
CA HIS A 102 16.07 5.80 5.38
C HIS A 102 14.75 5.32 4.77
N GLU A 103 14.56 5.53 3.47
CA GLU A 103 13.35 5.09 2.76
C GLU A 103 13.11 3.59 2.88
N HIS A 104 14.17 2.79 2.74
CA HIS A 104 14.08 1.33 2.91
C HIS A 104 13.73 0.96 4.36
N HIS A 105 14.37 1.59 5.35
CA HIS A 105 14.11 1.35 6.76
C HIS A 105 12.67 1.70 7.15
N GLU A 106 12.19 2.87 6.73
CA GLU A 106 10.82 3.33 6.96
C GLU A 106 9.80 2.44 6.26
N ASN A 107 10.01 2.09 5.00
CA ASN A 107 9.14 1.17 4.26
C ASN A 107 9.12 -0.24 4.89
N SER A 108 10.24 -0.72 5.43
CA SER A 108 10.31 -1.99 6.17
C SER A 108 9.49 -1.93 7.47
N HIS A 109 9.62 -0.82 8.21
CA HIS A 109 8.84 -0.56 9.42
C HIS A 109 7.33 -0.54 9.10
N PHE A 110 6.91 0.26 8.12
CA PHE A 110 5.50 0.36 7.74
C PHE A 110 4.93 -0.96 7.21
N ARG A 111 5.72 -1.78 6.52
CA ARG A 111 5.28 -3.12 6.08
C ARG A 111 4.99 -4.03 7.26
N THR A 112 5.91 -4.06 8.23
CA THR A 112 5.76 -4.86 9.45
C THR A 112 4.50 -4.43 10.21
N GLU A 113 4.33 -3.12 10.45
CA GLU A 113 3.15 -2.57 11.11
C GLU A 113 1.85 -2.84 10.32
N ASN A 114 1.89 -2.79 8.98
CA ASN A 114 0.72 -3.10 8.16
C ASN A 114 0.31 -4.57 8.27
N ASP A 115 1.29 -5.48 8.31
CA ASP A 115 1.03 -6.91 8.47
C ASP A 115 0.47 -7.22 9.85
N GLU A 116 0.97 -6.55 10.90
CA GLU A 116 0.41 -6.63 12.26
C GLU A 116 -1.04 -6.12 12.31
N LEU A 117 -1.31 -4.94 11.74
CA LEU A 117 -2.65 -4.37 11.68
C LEU A 117 -3.61 -5.26 10.88
N ARG A 118 -3.14 -5.88 9.79
CA ARG A 118 -3.93 -6.84 9.02
C ARG A 118 -4.24 -8.09 9.83
N ALA A 119 -3.25 -8.64 10.54
CA ALA A 119 -3.46 -9.79 11.42
C ALA A 119 -4.45 -9.45 12.55
N GLU A 120 -4.33 -8.27 13.16
CA GLU A 120 -5.27 -7.82 14.18
C GLU A 120 -6.68 -7.60 13.62
N ASN A 121 -6.79 -6.99 12.44
CA ASN A 121 -8.07 -6.81 11.77
C ASN A 121 -8.74 -8.17 11.45
N MET A 122 -7.95 -9.15 11.01
CA MET A 122 -8.43 -10.53 10.80
C MET A 122 -8.94 -11.14 12.10
N ARG A 123 -8.18 -11.02 13.20
CA ARG A 123 -8.58 -11.50 14.55
C ARG A 123 -9.88 -10.85 15.02
N CYS A 124 -9.97 -9.53 14.91
CA CYS A 124 -11.18 -8.78 15.28
C CYS A 124 -12.39 -9.20 14.44
N ARG A 125 -12.20 -9.36 13.12
CA ARG A 125 -13.27 -9.77 12.22
C ARG A 125 -13.75 -11.19 12.50
N GLU A 126 -12.83 -12.11 12.81
CA GLU A 126 -13.15 -13.48 13.21
C GLU A 126 -13.89 -13.50 14.56
N ALA A 127 -13.41 -12.76 15.56
CA ALA A 127 -14.07 -12.64 16.85
C ALA A 127 -15.51 -12.10 16.71
N LEU A 128 -15.70 -11.08 15.87
CA LEU A 128 -17.04 -10.54 15.54
C LEU A 128 -17.90 -11.53 14.75
N SER A 129 -17.31 -12.33 13.87
CA SER A 129 -18.02 -13.39 13.14
C SER A 129 -18.53 -14.47 14.08
N ASN A 130 -17.71 -14.86 15.06
CA ASN A 130 -18.01 -15.95 16.00
C ASN A 130 -18.80 -15.47 17.24
N ALA A 131 -18.93 -14.17 17.44
CA ALA A 131 -19.72 -13.61 18.53
C ALA A 131 -21.19 -14.01 18.39
N CYS A 132 -21.79 -14.55 19.44
CA CYS A 132 -23.21 -14.91 19.49
C CYS A 132 -23.92 -14.36 20.73
N CYS A 133 -25.21 -14.11 20.60
CA CYS A 133 -26.07 -13.70 21.69
C CYS A 133 -26.21 -14.86 22.68
N ARG A 134 -25.84 -14.64 23.94
CA ARG A 134 -25.89 -15.68 24.99
C ARG A 134 -27.31 -16.15 25.33
N VAL A 135 -28.33 -15.39 24.93
CA VAL A 135 -29.75 -15.67 25.26
C VAL A 135 -30.43 -16.53 24.19
N CYS A 136 -30.20 -16.23 22.90
CA CYS A 136 -30.87 -16.94 21.80
C CYS A 136 -29.91 -17.69 20.85
N GLY A 137 -28.59 -17.62 21.07
CA GLY A 137 -27.58 -18.31 20.25
C GLY A 137 -27.32 -17.69 18.87
N CYS A 138 -28.03 -16.63 18.49
CA CYS A 138 -27.85 -15.97 17.19
C CYS A 138 -26.50 -15.24 17.11
N ALA A 139 -25.77 -15.43 16.01
CA ALA A 139 -24.52 -14.69 15.76
C ALA A 139 -24.78 -13.17 15.62
N ILE A 140 -23.88 -12.37 16.18
CA ILE A 140 -23.96 -10.91 16.36
C ILE A 140 -23.36 -10.16 15.15
N ALA A 141 -22.66 -10.84 14.24
CA ALA A 141 -21.91 -10.23 13.14
C ALA A 141 -22.71 -9.20 12.31
N VAL A 142 -22.06 -8.08 11.95
CA VAL A 142 -22.63 -6.94 11.20
C VAL A 142 -23.25 -7.34 9.84
N ALA A 143 -22.81 -8.44 9.22
CA ALA A 143 -23.41 -8.97 8.00
C ALA A 143 -24.77 -9.69 8.21
N ARG A 144 -25.23 -9.87 9.45
CA ARG A 144 -26.48 -10.56 9.83
C ARG A 144 -27.66 -9.62 10.12
N ILE A 145 -27.65 -8.36 9.68
CA ILE A 145 -28.90 -7.58 9.65
C ILE A 145 -30.02 -8.39 8.95
N SER A 146 -29.67 -9.17 7.91
CA SER A 146 -30.60 -10.10 7.22
C SER A 146 -31.01 -11.35 8.02
N SER A 147 -30.15 -11.86 8.89
CA SER A 147 -30.43 -13.07 9.67
C SER A 147 -31.25 -12.76 10.93
N ASN A 148 -31.02 -11.61 11.56
CA ASN A 148 -31.91 -11.13 12.63
C ASN A 148 -33.31 -10.83 12.07
N GLU A 149 -33.38 -10.26 10.86
CA GLU A 149 -34.63 -10.08 10.14
C GLU A 149 -35.31 -11.42 9.83
N HIS A 150 -34.57 -12.45 9.41
CA HIS A 150 -35.14 -13.79 9.19
C HIS A 150 -35.68 -14.44 10.47
N CYS A 151 -34.95 -14.38 11.59
CA CYS A 151 -35.43 -14.88 12.88
C CYS A 151 -36.68 -14.11 13.36
N LEU A 152 -36.69 -12.78 13.21
CA LEU A 152 -37.86 -11.96 13.55
C LEU A 152 -39.06 -12.27 12.65
N ARG A 153 -38.85 -12.58 11.36
CA ARG A 153 -39.93 -13.02 10.46
C ARG A 153 -40.53 -14.36 10.88
N VAL A 154 -39.69 -15.33 11.25
CA VAL A 154 -40.15 -16.65 11.73
C VAL A 154 -40.94 -16.52 13.03
N GLU A 155 -40.44 -15.73 13.98
CA GLU A 155 -41.13 -15.51 15.25
C GLU A 155 -42.45 -14.73 15.06
N ASN A 156 -42.47 -13.71 14.19
CA ASN A 156 -43.72 -13.02 13.85
C ASN A 156 -44.75 -13.94 13.18
N ALA A 157 -44.31 -14.90 12.35
CA ALA A 157 -45.23 -15.88 11.76
C ALA A 157 -45.83 -16.79 12.85
N ARG A 158 -45.01 -17.27 13.78
CA ARG A 158 -45.45 -18.08 14.93
C ARG A 158 -46.44 -17.33 15.82
N LEU A 159 -46.16 -16.07 16.13
CA LEU A 159 -47.05 -15.23 16.93
C LEU A 159 -48.38 -14.95 16.22
N ARG A 160 -48.37 -14.79 14.88
CA ARG A 160 -49.59 -14.63 14.09
C ARG A 160 -50.47 -15.88 14.13
N GLU A 161 -49.88 -17.06 13.97
CA GLU A 161 -50.59 -18.33 14.10
C GLU A 161 -51.24 -18.48 15.48
N GLN A 162 -50.53 -18.12 16.55
CA GLN A 162 -51.11 -18.13 17.91
C GLN A 162 -52.25 -17.15 18.08
N ILE A 163 -52.17 -15.96 17.47
CA ILE A 163 -53.27 -14.99 17.48
C ILE A 163 -54.47 -15.55 16.72
N GLU A 164 -54.27 -16.21 15.58
CA GLU A 164 -55.34 -16.83 14.80
C GLU A 164 -56.02 -17.98 15.56
N ASP A 165 -55.25 -18.86 16.20
CA ASP A 165 -55.77 -19.94 17.03
C ASP A 165 -56.59 -19.42 18.22
N LEU A 166 -56.06 -18.42 18.93
CA LEU A 166 -56.77 -17.78 20.03
C LEU A 166 -58.03 -17.05 19.54
N ALA A 167 -57.96 -16.37 18.41
CA ALA A 167 -59.11 -15.70 17.81
C ALA A 167 -60.18 -16.73 17.40
N ALA A 168 -59.80 -17.89 16.86
CA ALA A 168 -60.71 -18.97 16.51
C ALA A 168 -61.37 -19.59 17.75
N ILE A 169 -60.62 -19.75 18.86
CA ILE A 169 -61.17 -20.18 20.14
C ILE A 169 -62.17 -19.13 20.65
N VAL A 170 -61.79 -17.87 20.72
CA VAL A 170 -62.66 -16.77 21.18
C VAL A 170 -63.92 -16.66 20.31
N ALA A 171 -63.81 -16.80 19.00
CA ALA A 171 -64.96 -16.76 18.09
C ALA A 171 -65.97 -17.88 18.36
N LYS A 172 -65.52 -19.07 18.80
CA LYS A 172 -66.40 -20.19 19.21
C LYS A 172 -67.20 -19.88 20.48
N PHE A 173 -66.67 -19.03 21.37
CA PHE A 173 -67.33 -18.67 22.64
C PHE A 173 -68.11 -17.35 22.56
N VAL A 174 -67.73 -16.41 21.69
CA VAL A 174 -68.29 -15.04 21.61
C VAL A 174 -69.17 -14.84 20.36
N GLY A 175 -69.15 -15.78 19.39
CA GLY A 175 -70.13 -15.85 18.30
C GLY A 175 -69.89 -14.91 17.10
N LYS A 176 -68.86 -14.04 17.13
CA LYS A 176 -68.41 -13.23 15.97
C LYS A 176 -66.89 -12.99 16.02
N PRO A 177 -66.17 -13.02 14.88
CA PRO A 177 -64.77 -12.62 14.84
C PRO A 177 -64.67 -11.09 14.96
N LEU A 178 -63.73 -10.60 15.78
CA LEU A 178 -63.35 -9.18 15.79
C LEU A 178 -62.63 -8.86 14.48
N THR A 179 -63.37 -8.37 13.48
CA THR A 179 -62.80 -7.82 12.25
C THR A 179 -62.22 -6.44 12.56
N ASN A 180 -60.96 -6.38 12.95
CA ASN A 180 -60.20 -5.13 12.91
C ASN A 180 -59.50 -5.04 11.54
N ASN A 181 -60.13 -4.30 10.64
CA ASN A 181 -59.53 -3.89 9.37
C ASN A 181 -58.31 -3.00 9.64
N ALA A 182 -57.12 -3.59 9.63
CA ALA A 182 -55.89 -2.88 9.32
C ALA A 182 -55.41 -3.40 7.95
N THR A 183 -55.92 -2.78 6.89
CA THR A 183 -55.29 -2.82 5.57
C THR A 183 -53.89 -2.24 5.73
N MET A 184 -52.89 -3.11 5.92
CA MET A 184 -51.49 -2.72 5.85
C MET A 184 -51.13 -2.60 4.36
N PRO A 185 -50.66 -1.44 3.87
CA PRO A 185 -50.20 -1.34 2.49
C PRO A 185 -48.96 -2.24 2.32
N SER A 186 -49.02 -3.11 1.32
CA SER A 186 -47.87 -3.87 0.83
C SER A 186 -46.86 -2.89 0.21
N SER A 187 -45.92 -2.38 1.01
CA SER A 187 -44.74 -1.68 0.50
C SER A 187 -43.72 -2.69 0.00
N THR A 188 -43.99 -3.28 -1.17
CA THR A 188 -42.93 -3.79 -2.05
C THR A 188 -42.41 -2.63 -2.88
N ALA A 189 -41.55 -1.82 -2.29
CA ALA A 189 -40.76 -0.84 -3.02
C ALA A 189 -39.33 -0.90 -2.49
N SER A 190 -38.50 -1.73 -3.14
CA SER A 190 -37.06 -1.51 -3.09
C SER A 190 -36.78 -0.12 -3.67
N PRO A 191 -35.94 0.72 -3.05
CA PRO A 191 -35.51 1.94 -3.70
C PRO A 191 -34.69 1.52 -4.92
N ALA A 192 -35.24 1.79 -6.11
CA ALA A 192 -34.47 1.73 -7.34
C ALA A 192 -33.29 2.71 -7.16
N ILE A 193 -32.08 2.18 -7.14
CA ILE A 193 -30.88 3.00 -7.26
C ILE A 193 -30.98 3.66 -8.62
N ASP A 194 -31.18 4.97 -8.61
CA ASP A 194 -31.14 5.80 -9.81
C ASP A 194 -29.72 5.73 -10.39
N THR A 195 -29.55 4.88 -11.41
CA THR A 195 -28.29 4.67 -12.12
C THR A 195 -27.84 5.90 -12.90
N GLU A 196 -28.66 6.95 -13.00
CA GLU A 196 -28.34 8.18 -13.71
C GLU A 196 -27.41 9.10 -12.89
N ALA A 197 -27.42 9.00 -11.55
CA ALA A 197 -26.51 9.75 -10.67
C ALA A 197 -25.07 9.18 -10.67
N VAL A 198 -24.91 7.87 -10.91
CA VAL A 198 -23.59 7.20 -10.89
C VAL A 198 -22.79 7.46 -12.17
N GLN A 199 -23.45 7.74 -13.31
CA GLN A 199 -22.76 8.11 -14.54
C GLN A 199 -22.27 9.57 -14.55
N LYS A 200 -22.91 10.47 -13.79
CA LYS A 200 -22.52 11.89 -13.73
C LYS A 200 -21.23 12.15 -12.93
N LEU A 201 -20.75 11.17 -12.16
CA LEU A 201 -19.48 11.23 -11.42
C LEU A 201 -18.27 10.63 -12.18
N LYS A 202 -18.50 9.91 -13.30
CA LYS A 202 -17.40 9.44 -14.17
C LYS A 202 -17.06 10.38 -15.33
N GLY A 203 -17.77 11.50 -15.48
CA GLY A 203 -17.61 12.45 -16.59
C GLY A 203 -16.73 13.68 -16.32
N LYS A 204 -16.16 13.85 -15.12
CA LYS A 204 -15.34 15.04 -14.77
C LYS A 204 -13.93 14.64 -14.33
N GLN A 205 -13.21 13.91 -15.19
CA GLN A 205 -11.75 13.88 -15.13
C GLN A 205 -11.17 13.61 -16.52
N LYS A 206 -11.54 14.45 -17.48
CA LYS A 206 -10.73 14.73 -18.66
C LYS A 206 -10.94 16.21 -19.02
N ILE A 207 -9.85 16.80 -19.52
CA ILE A 207 -9.66 18.18 -20.00
C ILE A 207 -9.12 19.13 -18.93
N GLY A 208 -7.84 19.41 -19.10
CA GLY A 208 -6.99 20.33 -18.36
C GLY A 208 -5.57 20.15 -18.91
N GLU A 209 -5.44 20.42 -20.21
CA GLU A 209 -4.16 20.83 -20.83
C GLU A 209 -3.62 22.09 -20.13
#